data_AF-A0A2L2Z9X2-F1
#
_entry.id   AF-A0A2L2Z9X2-F1
#
_cell.length_a   1.000
_cell.length_b   1.000
_cell.length_c   1.000
_cell.angle_alpha   90.00
_cell.angle_beta   90.00
_cell.angle_gamma   90.00
#
_symmetry.space_group_name_H-M   'P 1'
#
loop_
_entity.id
_entity.type
_entity.pdbx_description
1 polymer ?
#
loop_
_entity_poly.entity_id
_entity_poly.type
_entity_poly.pdbx_seq_one_letter_code
_entity_poly.pdbx_strand_id
1 'polypeptide(L)' 'GNHIPLFRRSGLAVKQYRYNDPISCGFDFIGALQDIAKIHENSVILLHAFAHNPTVVDPKPEHWNDMSKVIKS' A
#
# COMPACT_ATOMS: atom_id res chain seq x y z
N GLY A 1 9.53 5.49 -9.24
CA GLY A 1 10.45 4.89 -8.24
C GLY A 1 10.95 3.53 -8.69
N ASN A 2 11.94 2.97 -7.99
CA ASN A 2 12.65 1.75 -8.41
C ASN A 2 12.04 0.43 -7.90
N HIS A 3 10.97 0.48 -7.09
CA HIS A 3 10.35 -0.70 -6.50
C HIS A 3 9.86 -1.71 -7.57
N ILE A 4 9.02 -1.27 -8.52
CA ILE A 4 8.43 -2.16 -9.52
C ILE A 4 9.49 -2.82 -10.41
N PRO A 5 10.44 -2.09 -11.04
CA PRO A 5 11.48 -2.72 -11.85
C PRO A 5 12.40 -3.65 -11.06
N LEU A 6 12.70 -3.34 -9.79
CA LEU A 6 13.52 -4.20 -8.96
C LEU A 6 12.82 -5.53 -8.67
N PHE A 7 11.58 -5.51 -8.17
CA PHE A 7 10.85 -6.72 -7.83
C PHE A 7 10.55 -7.60 -9.04
N ARG A 8 10.19 -7.00 -10.18
CA ARG A 8 10.00 -7.76 -11.43
C ARG A 8 11.29 -8.43 -11.89
N ARG A 9 12.44 -7.76 -11.78
CA ARG A 9 13.76 -8.37 -12.10
C ARG A 9 14.14 -9.48 -11.14
N SER A 10 13.67 -9.44 -9.90
CA SER A 10 13.83 -10.53 -8.92
C SER A 10 12.86 -11.70 -9.15
N GLY A 11 12.06 -11.70 -10.21
CA GLY A 11 11.12 -12.78 -10.54
C GLY A 11 9.79 -12.72 -9.80
N LEU A 12 9.48 -11.62 -9.09
CA LEU A 12 8.24 -11.47 -8.35
C LEU A 12 7.12 -10.91 -9.26
N ALA A 13 5.92 -11.48 -9.11
CA ALA A 13 4.70 -10.86 -9.63
C ALA A 13 4.38 -9.60 -8.81
N VAL A 14 4.24 -8.46 -9.49
CA VAL A 14 3.99 -7.16 -8.84
C VAL A 14 2.59 -6.68 -9.18
N LYS A 15 1.76 -6.50 -8.14
CA LYS A 15 0.45 -5.84 -8.19
C LYS A 15 0.49 -4.54 -7.38
N GLN A 16 -0.53 -3.70 -7.54
CA GLN A 16 -0.68 -2.44 -6.82
C GLN A 16 -1.99 -2.45 -6.04
N TYR A 17 -1.99 -1.79 -4.88
CA TYR A 17 -3.19 -1.41 -4.15
C TYR A 17 -3.39 0.10 -4.29
N ARG A 18 -4.62 0.58 -4.14
CA ARG A 18 -4.92 2.02 -4.18
C ARG A 18 -4.19 2.75 -3.07
N TYR A 19 -3.60 3.90 -3.40
CA TYR A 19 -2.87 4.74 -2.45
C TYR A 19 -3.35 6.19 -2.49
N ASN A 20 -3.46 6.79 -3.68
CA ASN A 20 -3.91 8.18 -3.81
C ASN A 20 -5.40 8.25 -4.11
N ASP A 21 -6.09 9.15 -3.41
CA ASP A 21 -7.41 9.61 -3.80
C ASP A 21 -7.27 10.84 -4.73
N PRO A 22 -7.70 10.75 -6.00
CA PRO A 22 -7.58 11.86 -6.94
C PRO A 22 -8.46 13.07 -6.59
N ILE A 23 -9.48 12.91 -5.72
CA ILE A 23 -10.39 13.99 -5.32
C ILE A 23 -9.78 14.79 -4.17
N SER A 24 -9.39 14.11 -3.09
CA SER A 24 -8.77 14.79 -1.93
C SER A 24 -7.29 15.10 -2.10
N CYS A 25 -6.63 14.56 -3.13
CA CYS A 25 -5.17 14.51 -3.27
C CYS A 25 -4.47 13.87 -2.06
N GLY A 26 -5.20 13.07 -1.29
CA GLY A 26 -4.75 12.42 -0.06
C GLY A 26 -4.57 10.91 -0.20
N PHE A 27 -4.41 10.24 0.94
CA PHE A 27 -4.34 8.79 1.00
C PHE A 27 -5.75 8.19 0.91
N ASP A 28 -6.01 7.35 -0.10
CA ASP A 28 -7.25 6.59 -0.28
C ASP A 28 -7.30 5.43 0.73
N PHE A 29 -7.61 5.74 1.98
CA PHE A 29 -7.66 4.75 3.06
C PHE A 29 -8.66 3.62 2.79
N ILE A 30 -9.87 3.97 2.34
CA ILE A 30 -10.92 2.98 2.09
C ILE A 30 -10.53 2.06 0.93
N GLY A 31 -10.01 2.62 -0.15
CA GLY A 31 -9.54 1.83 -1.29
C GLY A 31 -8.34 0.95 -0.95
N ALA A 32 -7.38 1.48 -0.21
CA ALA A 32 -6.22 0.71 0.28
C ALA A 32 -6.68 -0.48 1.12
N LEU A 33 -7.57 -0.26 2.09
CA LEU A 33 -8.06 -1.32 2.98
C LEU A 33 -8.82 -2.42 2.22
N GLN A 34 -9.67 -2.03 1.27
CA GLN A 34 -10.41 -2.96 0.41
C GLN A 34 -9.50 -3.81 -0.48
N ASP A 35 -8.42 -3.23 -0.99
CA ASP A 35 -7.48 -3.93 -1.85
C ASP A 35 -6.59 -4.86 -1.03
N ILE A 36 -6.11 -4.40 0.13
CA ILE A 36 -5.31 -5.20 1.07
C ILE A 36 -6.10 -6.42 1.57
N ALA A 37 -7.39 -6.26 1.89
CA ALA A 37 -8.25 -7.36 2.33
C ALA A 37 -8.48 -8.46 1.27
N LYS A 38 -8.15 -8.20 0.00
CA LYS A 38 -8.26 -9.18 -1.09
C LYS A 38 -6.92 -9.86 -1.43
N ILE A 39 -5.83 -9.45 -0.76
CA ILE A 39 -4.51 -10.03 -0.98
C ILE A 39 -4.50 -11.45 -0.41
N HIS A 40 -4.00 -12.41 -1.19
CA HIS A 40 -3.90 -13.80 -0.75
C HIS A 40 -2.87 -13.96 0.37
N GLU A 41 -3.11 -14.90 1.28
CA GLU A 41 -2.15 -15.28 2.33
C GLU A 41 -0.75 -15.56 1.76
N ASN A 42 0.27 -15.29 2.57
CA ASN A 42 1.70 -15.42 2.22
C ASN A 42 2.19 -14.47 1.10
N SER A 43 1.40 -13.46 0.73
CA SER A 43 1.88 -12.37 -0.15
C SER A 43 2.76 -11.36 0.61
N VAL A 44 3.60 -10.63 -0.12
CA VAL A 44 4.41 -9.54 0.42
C VAL A 44 3.76 -8.19 0.09
N ILE A 45 3.62 -7.33 1.11
CA ILE A 45 3.14 -5.96 0.93
C ILE A 45 4.30 -5.00 1.21
N LEU A 46 4.62 -4.13 0.24
CA LEU A 46 5.58 -3.05 0.41
C LEU A 46 4.86 -1.80 0.93
N LEU A 47 5.26 -1.30 2.09
CA LEU A 47 4.72 -0.10 2.71
C LEU A 47 5.83 0.94 2.88
N HIS A 48 5.54 2.20 2.54
CA HIS A 48 6.40 3.32 2.91
C HIS A 48 6.09 3.72 4.36
N ALA A 49 7.10 3.72 5.21
CA ALA A 49 6.92 4.03 6.64
C ALA A 49 6.55 5.51 6.88
N PHE A 50 7.14 6.42 6.13
CA PHE A 50 6.85 7.86 6.12
C PHE A 50 7.38 8.49 4.83
N ALA A 51 6.99 9.73 4.55
CA ALA A 51 7.37 10.53 3.39
C ALA A 51 7.22 9.74 2.08
N HIS A 52 6.03 9.21 1.82
CA HIS A 52 5.76 8.42 0.63
C HIS A 52 6.24 9.12 -0.66
N ASN A 53 6.95 8.39 -1.51
CA ASN A 53 7.45 8.91 -2.78
C ASN A 53 6.62 8.32 -3.94
N PRO A 54 6.00 9.15 -4.80
CA PRO A 54 6.28 10.59 -5.01
C PRO A 54 5.31 11.57 -4.34
N THR A 55 4.32 11.07 -3.60
CA THR A 55 3.11 11.84 -3.28
C THR A 55 3.27 12.72 -2.04
N VAL A 56 4.24 12.39 -1.19
CA VAL A 56 4.52 13.03 0.10
C VAL A 56 3.35 12.93 1.11
N VAL A 57 2.37 12.08 0.81
CA VAL A 57 1.19 11.86 1.64
C VAL A 57 1.34 10.55 2.39
N ASP A 58 1.18 10.58 3.70
CA ASP A 58 1.27 9.39 4.55
C ASP A 58 -0.08 9.04 5.21
N PRO A 59 -0.35 7.75 5.51
CA PRO A 59 -1.51 7.36 6.31
C PRO A 59 -1.45 7.93 7.72
N LYS A 60 -2.62 8.23 8.30
CA LYS A 60 -2.73 8.64 9.70
C LYS A 60 -2.43 7.47 10.65
N PRO A 61 -2.07 7.72 11.92
CA PRO A 61 -1.90 6.67 12.92
C PRO A 61 -3.09 5.72 13.03
N GLU A 62 -4.32 6.22 12.95
CA GLU A 62 -5.53 5.39 12.99
C GLU A 62 -5.60 4.42 11.80
N HIS A 63 -5.23 4.89 10.60
CA HIS A 63 -5.22 4.07 9.38
C HIS A 63 -4.23 2.91 9.49
N TRP A 64 -3.05 3.16 10.06
CA TRP A 64 -2.04 2.12 10.29
C TRP A 64 -2.55 1.02 11.22
N ASN A 65 -3.29 1.39 12.27
CA ASN A 65 -3.88 0.41 13.18
C ASN A 65 -4.86 -0.52 12.45
N ASP A 66 -5.74 0.05 11.62
CA ASP A 66 -6.75 -0.73 10.91
C ASP A 66 -6.16 -1.57 9.77
N MET A 67 -5.22 -1.02 9.00
CA MET A 67 -4.47 -1.79 8.01
C MET A 67 -3.71 -2.96 8.65
N SER A 68 -3.08 -2.73 9.81
CA SER A 68 -2.33 -3.77 10.54
C SER A 68 -3.23 -4.95 10.96
N LYS A 69 -4.49 -4.69 11.33
CA LYS A 69 -5.44 -5.76 11.66
C LYS A 69 -5.75 -6.65 10.44
N VAL A 70 -5.95 -6.04 9.28
CA VAL A 70 -6.23 -6.77 8.03
C VAL A 70 -5.00 -7.51 7.52
N ILE A 71 -3.79 -6.97 7.71
CA ILE A 71 -2.55 -7.63 7.27
C ILE A 71 -2.21 -8.85 8.14
N LYS A 72 -2.62 -8.84 9.42
CA LYS A 72 -2.32 -9.92 10.38
C LYS A 72 -3.37 -11.02 10.45
N SER A 73 -4.52 -10.86 9.78
CA SER A 73 -5.58 -11.88 9.74
C SER A 73 -5.22 -12.99 8.78
#